data_AF-A0A5J5DM22-F1
#
_entry.id   AF-A0A5J5DM22-F1
#
_cell.length_a   1.000
_cell.length_b   1.000
_cell.length_c   1.000
_cell.angle_alpha   90.00
_cell.angle_beta   90.00
_cell.angle_gamma   90.00
#
_symmetry.space_group_name_H-M   'P 1'
#
loop_
_entity.id
_entity.type
_entity.pdbx_description
1 polymer ?
#
loop_
_entity_poly.entity_id
_entity_poly.type
_entity_poly.pdbx_seq_one_letter_code
_entity_poly.pdbx_strand_id
1 'polypeptide(L)'
;MSIDSCLKCPPHHYCPRPGLSASLPCGPVAQQPLSGQDTCICLGEGQTFQTSDGLCLCTLDYQPTNNGDACVHKLYAVCRDGKTRTQYGDCLDRYQWSLHCRQ
;
A
#
# COMPACT_ATOMS: atom_id res chain seq x y z
N MET A 1 -18.04 -29.59 -11.16
CA MET A 1 -18.14 -28.50 -10.17
C MET A 1 -17.71 -27.23 -10.87
N SER A 2 -18.64 -26.33 -11.20
CA SER A 2 -18.30 -25.03 -11.83
C SER A 2 -17.85 -24.06 -10.75
N ILE A 3 -16.93 -23.16 -11.08
CA ILE A 3 -16.45 -22.13 -10.14
C ILE A 3 -17.52 -21.06 -9.86
N ASP A 4 -18.58 -21.01 -10.67
CA ASP A 4 -19.71 -20.09 -10.52
C ASP A 4 -20.53 -20.31 -9.25
N SER A 5 -20.46 -21.51 -8.64
CA SER A 5 -21.14 -21.80 -7.38
C SER A 5 -20.37 -21.37 -6.13
N CYS A 6 -19.15 -20.84 -6.28
CA CYS A 6 -18.38 -20.35 -5.14
C CYS A 6 -18.99 -19.05 -4.60
N LEU A 7 -19.15 -18.98 -3.27
CA LEU A 7 -19.55 -17.75 -2.60
C LEU A 7 -18.49 -16.68 -2.83
N LYS A 8 -18.91 -15.55 -3.41
CA LYS A 8 -18.05 -14.39 -3.63
C LYS A 8 -18.04 -13.51 -2.38
N CYS A 9 -16.91 -12.86 -2.13
CA CYS A 9 -16.83 -11.82 -1.11
C CYS A 9 -17.88 -10.73 -1.41
N PRO A 10 -18.71 -10.29 -0.45
CA PRO A 10 -19.68 -9.25 -0.70
C PRO A 10 -19.00 -7.88 -0.92
N PRO A 11 -19.68 -6.93 -1.59
CA PRO A 11 -19.24 -5.54 -1.61
C PRO A 11 -19.02 -4.97 -0.20
N HIS A 12 -18.19 -3.92 -0.12
CA HIS A 12 -17.70 -3.28 1.11
C HIS A 12 -16.83 -4.18 2.02
N HIS A 13 -16.50 -5.37 1.54
CA HIS A 13 -15.63 -6.33 2.22
C HIS A 13 -14.53 -6.80 1.28
N TYR A 14 -13.51 -7.41 1.88
CA TYR A 14 -12.42 -8.10 1.18
C TYR A 14 -12.20 -9.49 1.77
N CYS A 15 -11.73 -10.39 0.92
CA CYS A 15 -11.47 -11.79 1.26
C CYS A 15 -10.08 -12.16 0.73
N PRO A 16 -9.00 -11.92 1.51
CA PRO A 16 -7.62 -11.99 1.01
C PRO A 16 -7.16 -13.41 0.66
N ARG A 17 -7.96 -14.43 1.01
CA ARG A 17 -7.67 -15.84 0.72
C ARG A 17 -8.95 -16.56 0.27
N PRO A 18 -8.86 -17.47 -0.72
CA PRO A 18 -9.99 -18.31 -1.08
C PRO A 18 -10.47 -19.17 0.09
N GLY A 19 -11.78 -19.36 0.21
CA GLY A 19 -12.36 -20.20 1.26
C GLY A 19 -12.37 -19.58 2.65
N LEU A 20 -12.09 -18.28 2.77
CA LEU A 20 -12.25 -17.54 4.03
C LEU A 20 -13.70 -17.66 4.51
N SER A 21 -13.88 -18.13 5.74
CA SER A 21 -15.21 -18.42 6.31
C SER A 21 -16.04 -17.17 6.59
N ALA A 22 -15.40 -16.02 6.76
CA ALA A 22 -16.05 -14.74 7.01
C ALA A 22 -15.35 -13.62 6.22
N SER A 23 -16.12 -12.77 5.56
CA SER A 23 -15.62 -11.61 4.85
C SER A 23 -15.13 -10.53 5.81
N LEU A 24 -14.03 -9.85 5.50
CA LEU A 24 -13.45 -8.79 6.33
C LEU A 24 -13.96 -7.43 5.86
N PRO A 25 -14.47 -6.56 6.74
CA PRO A 25 -14.95 -5.24 6.34
C PRO A 25 -13.78 -4.31 5.95
N CYS A 26 -13.99 -3.44 4.97
CA CYS A 26 -12.96 -2.46 4.56
C CYS A 26 -12.70 -1.34 5.59
N GLY A 27 -13.61 -1.15 6.55
CA GLY A 27 -13.54 -0.04 7.51
C GLY A 27 -13.97 1.32 6.91
N PRO A 28 -13.83 2.42 7.67
CA PRO A 28 -14.37 3.73 7.27
C PRO A 28 -13.49 4.49 6.26
N VAL A 29 -12.22 4.11 6.11
CA VAL A 29 -11.23 4.82 5.27
C VAL A 29 -10.90 4.09 3.97
N ALA A 30 -11.57 2.98 3.69
CA ALA A 30 -11.42 2.20 2.47
C ALA A 30 -12.76 1.67 1.96
N GLN A 31 -12.85 1.43 0.66
CA GLN A 31 -14.05 0.92 0.00
C GLN A 31 -13.73 -0.20 -0.98
N GLN A 32 -14.67 -1.12 -1.15
CA GLN A 32 -14.59 -2.15 -2.17
C GLN A 32 -15.95 -2.30 -2.87
N PRO A 33 -16.16 -1.64 -4.02
CA PRO A 33 -17.47 -1.62 -4.68
C PRO A 33 -17.83 -2.95 -5.36
N LEU A 34 -16.85 -3.81 -5.67
CA LEU A 34 -17.06 -5.03 -6.42
C LEU A 34 -17.10 -6.27 -5.52
N SER A 35 -17.91 -7.26 -5.87
CA SER A 35 -17.92 -8.56 -5.21
C SER A 35 -16.70 -9.41 -5.62
N GLY A 36 -16.24 -10.27 -4.70
CA GLY A 36 -15.20 -11.26 -4.96
C GLY A 36 -13.77 -10.72 -4.87
N GLN A 37 -13.59 -9.57 -4.23
CA GLN A 37 -12.31 -8.88 -4.15
C GLN A 37 -11.52 -9.32 -2.92
N ASP A 38 -10.20 -9.29 -3.04
CA ASP A 38 -9.23 -9.72 -2.04
C ASP A 38 -8.60 -8.56 -1.26
N THR A 39 -8.86 -7.33 -1.69
CA THR A 39 -8.37 -6.08 -1.08
C THR A 39 -9.44 -4.99 -1.09
N CYS A 40 -9.21 -3.90 -0.37
CA CYS A 40 -10.00 -2.67 -0.43
C CYS A 40 -9.19 -1.52 -1.04
N ILE A 41 -9.88 -0.48 -1.47
CA ILE A 41 -9.29 0.73 -2.05
C ILE A 41 -9.33 1.84 -0.99
N CYS A 42 -8.18 2.38 -0.62
CA CYS A 42 -8.09 3.51 0.31
C CYS A 42 -8.68 4.77 -0.31
N LEU A 43 -9.37 5.56 0.52
CA LEU A 43 -9.96 6.83 0.10
C LEU A 43 -8.95 7.99 0.13
N GLY A 44 -7.94 7.90 1.00
CA GLY A 44 -6.90 8.92 1.11
C GLY A 44 -5.88 8.86 -0.02
N GLU A 45 -5.48 10.03 -0.52
CA GLU A 45 -4.43 10.15 -1.53
C GLU A 45 -3.10 9.60 -0.98
N GLY A 46 -2.33 8.91 -1.83
CA GLY A 46 -1.02 8.39 -1.46
C GLY A 46 -1.07 7.22 -0.47
N GLN A 47 -2.24 6.66 -0.19
CA GLN A 47 -2.41 5.49 0.68
C GLN A 47 -2.54 4.18 -0.11
N THR A 48 -2.08 3.09 0.51
CA THR A 48 -2.29 1.73 0.03
C THR A 48 -2.91 0.87 1.13
N PHE A 49 -3.84 0.00 0.74
CA PHE A 49 -4.52 -0.88 1.68
C PHE A 49 -3.62 -2.05 2.06
N GLN A 50 -3.54 -2.35 3.35
CA GLN A 50 -2.79 -3.46 3.91
C GLN A 50 -3.77 -4.55 4.32
N THR A 51 -3.77 -5.67 3.59
CA THR A 51 -4.69 -6.78 3.86
C THR A 51 -4.35 -7.53 5.16
N SER A 52 -3.17 -7.30 5.74
CA SER A 52 -2.72 -7.95 6.99
C SER A 52 -3.45 -7.42 8.23
N ASP A 53 -3.73 -6.12 8.26
CA ASP A 53 -4.33 -5.42 9.40
C ASP A 53 -5.59 -4.61 9.02
N GLY A 54 -5.92 -4.53 7.73
CA GLY A 54 -7.07 -3.80 7.21
C GLY A 54 -6.89 -2.28 7.24
N LEU A 55 -5.64 -1.80 7.29
CA LEU A 55 -5.34 -0.37 7.41
C LEU A 55 -4.93 0.24 6.06
N CYS A 56 -5.12 1.56 5.95
CA CYS A 56 -4.60 2.38 4.87
C CYS A 56 -3.33 3.09 5.34
N LEU A 57 -2.18 2.75 4.75
CA LEU A 57 -0.89 3.35 5.10
C LEU A 57 -0.35 4.21 3.95
N CYS A 58 0.41 5.25 4.28
CA CYS A 58 1.09 6.04 3.26
C CYS A 58 2.08 5.16 2.46
N THR A 59 2.08 5.34 1.14
CA THR A 59 3.06 4.75 0.24
C THR A 59 4.45 5.37 0.46
N LEU A 60 5.51 4.74 -0.08
CA LEU A 60 6.91 5.15 0.14
C LEU A 60 7.20 6.61 -0.23
N ASP A 61 6.48 7.17 -1.20
CA ASP A 61 6.65 8.56 -1.65
C ASP A 61 5.82 9.57 -0.86
N TYR A 62 5.11 9.13 0.18
CA TYR A 62 4.30 9.97 1.04
C TYR A 62 4.67 9.81 2.52
N GLN A 63 4.49 10.87 3.31
CA GLN A 63 4.63 10.87 4.75
C GLN A 63 3.30 11.21 5.42
N PRO A 64 2.96 10.59 6.56
CA PRO A 64 1.78 10.96 7.31
C PRO A 64 1.93 12.38 7.86
N THR A 65 0.83 13.13 7.89
CA THR A 65 0.77 14.39 8.62
C THR A 65 0.83 14.16 10.13
N ASN A 66 1.08 15.19 10.93
CA ASN A 66 1.15 15.08 12.40
C ASN A 66 -0.13 14.48 13.03
N ASN A 67 -1.28 14.64 12.37
CA ASN A 67 -2.55 14.09 12.83
C ASN A 67 -2.80 12.65 12.34
N GLY A 68 -1.99 12.13 11.41
CA GLY A 68 -2.08 10.76 10.88
C GLY A 68 -3.17 10.53 9.83
N ASP A 69 -4.08 11.49 9.63
CA ASP A 69 -5.27 11.32 8.78
C ASP A 69 -5.00 11.51 7.27
N ALA A 70 -3.85 12.08 6.91
CA ALA A 70 -3.50 12.41 5.54
C ALA A 70 -2.04 12.07 5.23
N CYS A 71 -1.79 11.73 3.96
CA CYS A 71 -0.46 11.49 3.42
C CYS A 71 -0.07 12.65 2.51
N VAL A 72 1.15 13.18 2.68
CA VAL A 72 1.68 14.26 1.84
C VAL A 72 2.95 13.80 1.14
N HIS A 73 3.20 14.30 -0.07
CA HIS A 73 4.40 13.92 -0.82
C HIS A 73 5.68 14.19 -0.03
N LYS A 74 6.55 13.19 0.02
CA LYS A 74 7.89 13.31 0.57
C LYS A 74 8.75 14.12 -0.40
N LEU A 75 9.02 15.36 -0.04
CA LEU A 75 9.97 16.21 -0.75
C LEU A 75 11.40 15.80 -0.38
N TYR A 76 12.04 15.08 -1.29
CA TYR A 76 13.44 14.73 -1.18
C TYR A 76 14.34 15.84 -1.72
N ALA A 77 15.50 16.03 -1.11
CA ALA A 77 16.53 16.90 -1.66
C ALA A 77 17.00 16.41 -3.04
N VAL A 78 17.36 17.35 -3.92
CA VAL A 78 17.97 17.04 -5.21
C VAL A 78 19.39 16.51 -4.98
N CYS A 79 19.68 15.30 -5.48
CA CYS A 79 21.02 14.75 -5.43
C CYS A 79 21.98 15.55 -6.32
N ARG A 80 23.13 15.92 -5.78
CA ARG A 80 24.20 16.64 -6.50
C ARG A 80 25.37 15.70 -6.80
N ASP A 81 26.30 16.18 -7.62
CA ASP A 81 27.59 15.52 -7.88
C ASP A 81 27.47 14.11 -8.47
N GLY A 82 26.50 13.91 -9.36
CA GLY A 82 26.28 12.62 -10.04
C GLY A 82 25.69 11.52 -9.16
N LYS A 83 25.27 11.84 -7.93
CA LYS A 83 24.60 10.89 -7.02
C LYS A 83 23.16 10.62 -7.46
N THR A 84 22.66 9.44 -7.12
CA THR A 84 21.27 9.02 -7.39
C THR A 84 20.56 8.58 -6.10
N ARG A 85 19.24 8.77 -6.06
CA ARG A 85 18.42 8.65 -4.86
C ARG A 85 17.96 7.20 -4.61
N THR A 86 18.02 6.72 -3.37
CA THR A 86 17.45 5.43 -2.92
C THR A 86 15.94 5.50 -2.68
N GLN A 87 15.28 4.36 -2.44
CA GLN A 87 13.86 4.35 -2.05
C GLN A 87 13.58 5.06 -0.70
N TYR A 88 14.61 5.28 0.12
CA TYR A 88 14.48 5.96 1.42
C TYR A 88 14.81 7.45 1.35
N GLY A 89 15.39 7.91 0.24
CA GLY A 89 15.73 9.31 0.00
C GLY A 89 17.22 9.64 0.06
N ASP A 90 18.08 8.66 0.32
CA ASP A 90 19.52 8.88 0.43
C ASP A 90 20.14 9.07 -0.95
N CYS A 91 21.03 10.06 -1.08
CA CYS A 91 21.78 10.28 -2.32
C CYS A 91 23.10 9.52 -2.27
N LEU A 92 23.23 8.47 -3.08
CA LEU A 92 24.39 7.60 -3.12
C LEU A 92 25.17 7.77 -4.43
N ASP A 93 26.50 7.74 -4.32
CA ASP A 93 27.38 7.59 -5.48
C ASP A 93 27.51 6.11 -5.92
N ARG A 94 28.26 5.87 -7.00
CA ARG A 94 28.46 4.53 -7.58
C ARG A 94 29.04 3.52 -6.58
N TYR A 95 29.96 3.94 -5.72
CA TYR A 95 30.58 3.06 -4.74
C TYR A 95 29.60 2.75 -3.61
N GLN A 96 28.90 3.75 -3.10
CA GLN A 96 27.88 3.59 -2.07
C GLN A 96 26.73 2.68 -2.54
N TRP A 97 26.29 2.80 -3.79
CA TRP A 97 25.33 1.88 -4.40
C TRP A 97 25.83 0.44 -4.46
N SER A 98 27.11 0.24 -4.79
CA SER A 98 27.71 -1.10 -4.82
C SER A 98 27.69 -1.78 -3.46
N LEU A 99 27.77 -1.02 -2.37
CA LEU A 99 27.66 -1.53 -1.00
C LEU A 99 26.20 -1.75 -0.59
N HIS A 100 25.30 -0.84 -0.98
CA HIS A 100 23.88 -0.92 -0.67
C HIS A 100 23.23 -2.17 -1.27
N CYS A 101 23.53 -2.49 -2.53
CA CYS A 101 22.94 -3.65 -3.23
C CYS A 101 23.58 -5.01 -2.88
N ARG A 102 24.59 -5.03 -2.00
CA ARG A 102 25.22 -6.28 -1.52
C ARG A 102 24.62 -6.80 -0.22
N GLN A 103 23.74 -6.02 0.41
CA GLN A 103 22.96 -6.41 1.58
C GLN A 103 21.67 -7.07 1.15
#